data_AF-A0AAW9IRZ7-F1
#
_entry.id   AF-A0AAW9IRZ7-F1
#
_cell.length_a   1.000
_cell.length_b   1.000
_cell.length_c   1.000
_cell.angle_alpha   90.00
_cell.angle_beta   90.00
_cell.angle_gamma   90.00
#
_symmetry.space_group_name_H-M   'P 1'
#
loop_
_entity.id
_entity.type
_entity.pdbx_description
1 polymer ?
#
loop_
_entity_poly.entity_id
_entity_poly.type
_entity_poly.pdbx_seq_one_letter_code
_entity_poly.pdbx_strand_id
1 'polypeptide(L)'
;YIWPYIASALQGITGFISSSGLFGTFVFGTLDKMLLPFGIHHLIAFPIEYSKVGGTMTIDGVLYEGVRNIINGQAASATATGYITRNFTNGRLLFQLAGLPAAALAMYHTAVPEKRKKVAAVLVPAVFTLALVGISEPIEYTFLFIAPLLYFLVYAP
;
A
#
# COMPACT_ATOMS: atom_id res chain seq x y z
N TYR A 1 -20.25 -23.48 -8.74
CA TYR A 1 -20.11 -22.53 -7.62
C TYR A 1 -18.66 -22.56 -7.15
N ILE A 2 -17.85 -21.51 -7.42
CA ILE A 2 -16.37 -21.53 -7.22
C ILE A 2 -15.89 -20.74 -6.00
N TRP A 3 -16.76 -19.90 -5.42
CA TRP A 3 -16.41 -18.93 -4.38
C TRP A 3 -15.74 -19.52 -3.13
N PRO A 4 -16.15 -20.69 -2.59
CA PRO A 4 -15.51 -21.25 -1.39
C PRO A 4 -14.01 -21.52 -1.57
N TYR A 5 -13.59 -21.91 -2.78
CA TYR A 5 -12.18 -22.14 -3.08
C TYR A 5 -11.38 -20.83 -3.09
N ILE A 6 -11.95 -19.76 -3.65
CA ILE A 6 -11.33 -18.42 -3.64
C ILE A 6 -11.23 -17.90 -2.21
N ALA A 7 -12.32 -18.01 -1.43
CA ALA A 7 -12.35 -17.58 -0.04
C ALA A 7 -11.33 -18.35 0.83
N SER A 8 -11.18 -19.65 0.59
CA SER A 8 -10.16 -20.47 1.25
C SER A 8 -8.74 -20.04 0.88
N ALA A 9 -8.48 -19.74 -0.39
CA ALA A 9 -7.18 -19.21 -0.83
C ALA A 9 -6.86 -17.86 -0.19
N LEU A 10 -7.82 -16.93 -0.13
CA LEU A 10 -7.65 -15.62 0.53
C LEU A 10 -7.37 -15.78 2.03
N GLN A 11 -8.06 -16.70 2.70
CA GLN A 11 -7.79 -17.03 4.10
C GLN A 11 -6.38 -17.63 4.29
N GLY A 12 -5.95 -18.50 3.38
CA GLY A 12 -4.60 -19.06 3.39
C GLY A 12 -3.52 -17.99 3.24
N ILE A 13 -3.69 -17.08 2.27
CA ILE A 13 -2.75 -15.97 2.03
C ILE A 13 -2.68 -15.04 3.24
N THR A 14 -3.83 -14.62 3.77
CA THR A 14 -3.87 -13.70 4.93
C THR A 14 -3.32 -14.36 6.19
N GLY A 15 -3.62 -15.63 6.43
CA GLY A 15 -3.03 -16.41 7.52
C GLY A 15 -1.50 -16.51 7.39
N PHE A 16 -0.99 -16.80 6.19
CA PHE A 16 0.44 -16.83 5.90
C PHE A 16 1.13 -15.49 6.17
N ILE A 17 0.55 -14.39 5.70
CA ILE A 17 1.07 -13.04 5.95
C ILE A 17 1.18 -12.77 7.46
N SER A 18 0.15 -13.11 8.22
CA SER A 18 0.12 -12.89 9.66
C SER A 18 1.17 -13.74 10.41
N SER A 19 1.45 -14.97 9.98
CA SER A 19 2.40 -15.86 10.66
C SER A 19 3.88 -15.70 10.24
N SER A 20 4.17 -15.09 9.09
CA SER A 20 5.51 -15.14 8.47
C SER A 20 6.46 -13.98 8.79
N GLY A 21 6.27 -13.30 9.92
CA GLY A 21 7.16 -12.22 10.35
C GLY A 21 7.30 -11.08 9.33
N LEU A 22 8.54 -10.63 9.08
CA LEU A 22 8.87 -9.58 8.09
C LEU A 22 8.64 -10.05 6.64
N PHE A 23 8.80 -11.34 6.36
CA PHE A 23 8.52 -11.87 5.02
C PHE A 23 7.03 -11.74 4.68
N GLY A 24 6.15 -11.88 5.68
CA GLY A 24 4.72 -11.57 5.52
C GLY A 24 4.46 -10.11 5.15
N THR A 25 5.21 -9.16 5.72
CA THR A 25 5.12 -7.73 5.35
C THR A 25 5.55 -7.49 3.91
N PHE A 26 6.62 -8.14 3.45
CA PHE A 26 7.05 -8.09 2.05
C PHE A 26 5.93 -8.61 1.12
N VAL A 27 5.46 -9.85 1.35
CA VAL A 27 4.39 -10.47 0.56
C VAL A 27 3.12 -9.63 0.54
N PHE A 28 2.76 -9.02 1.66
CA PHE A 28 1.65 -8.08 1.72
C PHE A 28 1.85 -6.89 0.75
N GLY A 29 2.99 -6.21 0.85
CA GLY A 29 3.31 -5.07 -0.02
C GLY A 29 3.32 -5.47 -1.51
N THR A 30 3.91 -6.64 -1.81
CA THR A 30 3.94 -7.19 -3.16
C THR A 30 2.53 -7.40 -3.71
N LEU A 31 1.68 -8.11 -2.95
CA LEU A 31 0.31 -8.41 -3.37
C LEU A 31 -0.54 -7.14 -3.47
N ASP A 32 -0.37 -6.18 -2.56
CA ASP A 32 -1.07 -4.90 -2.62
C ASP A 32 -0.81 -4.21 -3.96
N LYS A 33 0.45 -4.16 -4.41
CA LYS A 33 0.82 -3.55 -5.70
C LYS A 33 0.48 -4.42 -6.91
N MET A 34 0.70 -5.73 -6.86
CA MET A 34 0.35 -6.61 -7.98
C MET A 34 -1.16 -6.66 -8.26
N LEU A 35 -2.00 -6.53 -7.23
CA LEU A 35 -3.45 -6.60 -7.35
C LEU A 35 -4.12 -5.25 -7.62
N LEU A 36 -3.37 -4.15 -7.46
CA LEU A 36 -3.82 -2.78 -7.70
C LEU A 36 -4.46 -2.58 -9.09
N PRO A 37 -3.85 -3.00 -10.22
CA PRO A 37 -4.45 -2.89 -11.56
C PRO A 37 -5.86 -3.49 -11.69
N PHE A 38 -6.19 -4.46 -10.85
CA PHE A 38 -7.47 -5.18 -10.90
C PHE A 38 -8.47 -4.66 -9.87
N GLY A 39 -8.10 -3.69 -9.03
CA GLY A 39 -8.92 -3.17 -7.95
C GLY A 39 -9.16 -4.16 -6.79
N ILE A 40 -8.55 -5.35 -6.84
CA ILE A 40 -8.78 -6.42 -5.84
C ILE A 40 -7.74 -6.43 -4.71
N HIS A 41 -6.77 -5.51 -4.71
CA HIS A 41 -5.79 -5.37 -3.63
C HIS A 41 -6.43 -5.14 -2.26
N HIS A 42 -7.60 -4.47 -2.21
CA HIS A 42 -8.40 -4.30 -1.00
C HIS A 42 -8.88 -5.62 -0.38
N LEU A 43 -9.01 -6.71 -1.16
CA LEU A 43 -9.36 -8.04 -0.64
C LEU A 43 -8.28 -8.62 0.28
N ILE A 44 -7.04 -8.16 0.14
CA ILE A 44 -5.91 -8.52 1.02
C ILE A 44 -5.68 -7.43 2.07
N ALA A 45 -5.71 -6.15 1.67
CA ALA A 45 -5.42 -5.03 2.56
C ALA A 45 -6.46 -4.84 3.68
N PHE A 46 -7.75 -4.84 3.38
CA PHE A 46 -8.76 -4.54 4.39
C PHE A 46 -8.83 -5.55 5.55
N PRO A 47 -8.70 -6.87 5.33
CA PRO A 47 -8.56 -7.81 6.45
C PRO A 47 -7.38 -7.47 7.38
N ILE A 48 -6.23 -7.06 6.84
CA ILE A 48 -5.06 -6.68 7.65
C ILE A 48 -5.28 -5.32 8.33
N GLU A 49 -5.88 -4.36 7.64
CA GLU A 49 -6.05 -3.00 8.17
C GLU A 49 -7.15 -2.92 9.24
N TYR A 50 -8.23 -3.70 9.11
CA TYR A 50 -9.48 -3.49 9.87
C TYR A 50 -10.03 -4.72 10.59
N SER A 51 -9.37 -5.87 10.54
CA SER A 51 -9.83 -7.08 11.24
C SER A 51 -8.73 -7.72 12.08
N LYS A 52 -9.09 -8.69 12.92
CA LYS A 52 -8.17 -9.49 13.74
C LYS A 52 -7.01 -10.15 12.97
N VAL A 53 -7.11 -10.31 11.64
CA VAL A 53 -6.00 -10.78 10.80
C VAL A 53 -4.76 -9.89 10.95
N GLY A 54 -4.96 -8.57 11.02
CA GLY A 54 -3.90 -7.60 11.27
C GLY A 54 -3.40 -7.54 12.71
N GLY A 55 -3.98 -8.34 13.61
CA GLY A 55 -3.72 -8.32 15.05
C GLY A 55 -4.81 -7.61 15.84
N THR A 56 -4.67 -7.68 17.15
CA THR A 56 -5.60 -7.09 18.12
C THR A 56 -4.80 -6.42 19.24
N MET A 57 -5.29 -5.30 19.77
CA MET A 57 -4.67 -4.63 20.91
C MET A 57 -5.73 -3.97 21.77
N THR A 58 -5.64 -4.14 23.08
CA THR A 58 -6.46 -3.39 24.04
C THR A 58 -5.75 -2.10 24.42
N ILE A 59 -6.42 -0.96 24.20
CA ILE A 59 -5.89 0.38 24.48
C ILE A 59 -6.94 1.11 25.32
N ASP A 60 -6.56 1.58 26.51
CA ASP A 60 -7.45 2.24 27.47
C ASP A 60 -8.76 1.44 27.75
N GLY A 61 -8.66 0.10 27.78
CA GLY A 61 -9.79 -0.80 28.02
C GLY A 61 -10.66 -1.11 26.79
N VAL A 62 -10.36 -0.55 25.62
CA VAL A 62 -11.06 -0.81 24.35
C VAL A 62 -10.24 -1.77 23.48
N LEU A 63 -10.87 -2.84 22.99
CA LEU A 63 -10.26 -3.77 22.04
C LEU A 63 -10.31 -3.21 20.63
N TYR A 64 -9.16 -3.02 20.01
CA TYR A 64 -9.01 -2.66 18.60
C TYR A 64 -8.55 -3.86 17.79
N GLU A 65 -9.14 -4.03 16.60
CA GLU A 65 -8.76 -5.06 15.63
C GLU A 65 -8.26 -4.45 14.33
N GLY A 66 -7.17 -4.98 13.79
CA GLY A 66 -6.57 -4.50 12.55
C GLY A 66 -5.60 -3.34 12.76
N VAL A 67 -4.56 -3.32 11.93
CA VAL A 67 -3.40 -2.42 12.09
C VAL A 67 -3.81 -0.95 12.09
N ARG A 68 -4.76 -0.56 11.22
CA ARG A 68 -5.19 0.84 11.09
C ARG A 68 -5.96 1.32 12.31
N ASN A 69 -6.84 0.47 12.84
CA ASN A 69 -7.62 0.78 14.04
C ASN A 69 -6.72 0.86 15.28
N ILE A 70 -5.74 -0.05 15.40
CA ILE A 70 -4.78 -0.03 16.50
C ILE A 70 -3.93 1.25 16.45
N ILE A 71 -3.40 1.65 15.28
CA ILE A 71 -2.64 2.91 15.14
C ILE A 71 -3.47 4.11 15.58
N ASN A 72 -4.73 4.19 15.13
CA ASN A 72 -5.62 5.29 15.50
C ASN A 72 -5.89 5.31 17.02
N GLY A 73 -6.14 4.14 17.62
CA GLY A 73 -6.33 4.02 19.06
C GLY A 73 -5.09 4.44 19.86
N GLN A 74 -3.90 4.04 19.41
CA GLN A 74 -2.63 4.43 20.03
C GLN A 74 -2.40 5.94 19.92
N ALA A 75 -2.65 6.53 18.75
CA ALA A 75 -2.51 7.97 18.53
C ALA A 75 -3.48 8.82 19.36
N ALA A 76 -4.64 8.26 19.73
CA ALA A 76 -5.64 8.92 20.57
C ALA A 76 -5.41 8.74 22.08
N SER A 77 -4.51 7.85 22.50
CA SER A 77 -4.26 7.52 23.90
C SER A 77 -3.11 8.33 24.49
N ALA A 78 -3.35 8.96 25.64
CA ALA A 78 -2.30 9.65 26.40
C ALA A 78 -1.34 8.68 27.14
N THR A 79 -1.71 7.41 27.26
CA THR A 79 -0.96 6.39 28.01
C THR A 79 -0.27 5.37 27.11
N ALA A 80 -0.52 5.40 25.80
CA ALA A 80 0.14 4.53 24.85
C ALA A 80 1.65 4.84 24.78
N THR A 81 2.47 3.90 25.24
CA THR A 81 3.94 4.04 25.29
C THR A 81 4.68 3.38 24.13
N GLY A 82 3.96 2.83 23.15
CA GLY A 82 4.55 2.06 22.05
C GLY A 82 3.90 2.31 20.69
N TYR A 83 4.68 2.10 19.64
CA TYR A 83 4.22 2.07 18.25
C TYR A 83 4.08 0.62 17.78
N ILE A 84 3.17 0.36 16.83
CA ILE A 84 3.12 -0.95 16.16
C ILE A 84 4.47 -1.20 15.45
N THR A 85 5.26 -2.14 15.96
CA THR A 85 6.57 -2.51 15.40
C THR A 85 6.47 -3.26 14.07
N ARG A 86 5.35 -3.98 13.83
CA ARG A 86 5.02 -4.58 12.53
C ARG A 86 3.86 -3.85 11.87
N ASN A 87 4.07 -2.57 11.58
CA ASN A 87 3.12 -1.80 10.80
C ASN A 87 3.31 -2.10 9.31
N PHE A 88 2.41 -2.93 8.75
CA PHE A 88 2.31 -3.23 7.33
C PHE A 88 2.22 -1.99 6.42
N THR A 89 2.02 -0.79 6.98
CA THR A 89 1.85 0.48 6.26
C THR A 89 2.99 1.48 6.41
N ASN A 90 3.96 1.28 7.32
CA ASN A 90 5.01 2.30 7.58
C ASN A 90 5.92 2.55 6.35
N GLY A 91 6.33 1.49 5.65
CA GLY A 91 7.13 1.63 4.43
C GLY A 91 6.36 2.29 3.27
N ARG A 92 5.04 2.08 3.23
CA ARG A 92 4.17 2.63 2.19
C ARG A 92 4.20 4.16 2.19
N LEU A 93 4.13 4.79 3.36
CA LEU A 93 4.11 6.25 3.46
C LEU A 93 5.42 6.88 2.95
N LEU A 94 6.57 6.33 3.35
CA LEU A 94 7.88 6.81 2.91
C LEU A 94 8.04 6.69 1.39
N PHE A 95 7.66 5.54 0.84
CA PHE A 95 7.76 5.33 -0.59
C PHE A 95 6.75 6.18 -1.39
N GLN A 96 5.54 6.38 -0.88
CA GLN A 96 4.56 7.28 -1.49
C GLN A 96 5.02 8.74 -1.46
N LEU A 97 5.60 9.23 -0.37
CA LEU A 97 5.98 10.63 -0.25
C LEU A 97 7.36 10.98 -0.83
N ALA A 98 8.24 9.99 -1.01
CA ALA A 98 9.57 10.20 -1.58
C ALA A 98 9.81 9.41 -2.88
N GLY A 99 9.52 8.12 -2.89
CA GLY A 99 9.80 7.21 -4.01
C GLY A 99 9.01 7.55 -5.27
N LEU A 100 7.68 7.68 -5.17
CA LEU A 100 6.82 7.99 -6.31
C LEU A 100 7.04 9.42 -6.87
N PRO A 101 7.23 10.47 -6.05
CA PRO A 101 7.66 11.77 -6.54
C PRO A 101 9.02 11.72 -7.23
N ALA A 102 9.98 10.93 -6.73
CA ALA A 102 11.25 10.72 -7.40
C ALA A 102 11.09 10.00 -8.75
N ALA A 103 10.20 9.00 -8.83
CA ALA A 103 9.86 8.34 -10.09
C ALA A 103 9.23 9.33 -11.09
N ALA A 104 8.30 10.18 -10.64
CA ALA A 104 7.73 11.23 -11.46
C ALA A 104 8.80 12.23 -11.95
N LEU A 105 9.73 12.63 -11.08
CA LEU A 105 10.85 13.49 -11.46
C LEU A 105 11.75 12.83 -12.51
N ALA A 106 12.06 11.53 -12.35
CA ALA A 106 12.82 10.76 -13.32
C ALA A 106 12.10 10.73 -14.69
N MET A 107 10.79 10.42 -14.69
CA MET A 107 9.97 10.43 -15.91
C MET A 107 9.98 11.79 -16.62
N TYR A 108 9.92 12.88 -15.86
CA TYR A 108 10.01 14.24 -16.41
C TYR A 108 11.38 14.52 -17.06
N HIS A 109 12.48 14.13 -16.41
CA HIS A 109 13.83 14.35 -16.94
C HIS A 109 14.11 13.53 -18.20
N THR A 110 13.60 12.29 -18.26
CA THR A 110 13.74 11.40 -19.41
C THR A 110 12.77 11.70 -20.56
N ALA A 111 11.76 12.55 -20.33
CA ALA A 111 10.81 12.92 -21.37
C ALA A 111 11.49 13.68 -22.51
N VAL A 112 11.04 13.40 -23.75
CA VAL A 112 11.45 14.12 -24.96
C VAL A 112 11.28 15.63 -24.70
N PRO A 113 12.32 16.47 -24.96
CA PRO A 113 12.32 17.89 -24.55
C PRO A 113 11.05 18.66 -24.97
N GLU A 114 10.58 18.43 -26.20
CA GLU A 114 9.38 19.06 -26.76
C GLU A 114 8.07 18.66 -26.07
N LYS A 115 8.05 17.51 -25.37
CA LYS A 115 6.87 17.00 -24.67
C LYS A 115 6.92 17.23 -23.16
N ARG A 116 8.02 17.74 -22.61
CA ARG A 116 8.21 17.95 -21.17
C ARG A 116 7.08 18.74 -20.51
N LYS A 117 6.56 19.77 -21.18
CA LYS A 117 5.42 20.55 -20.68
C LYS A 117 4.14 19.70 -20.54
N LYS A 118 3.89 18.80 -21.50
CA LYS A 118 2.74 17.88 -21.44
C LYS A 118 2.93 16.82 -20.36
N VAL A 119 4.14 16.28 -20.22
CA VAL A 119 4.49 15.31 -19.17
C VAL A 119 4.34 15.94 -17.78
N ALA A 120 4.86 17.15 -17.57
CA ALA A 120 4.70 17.88 -16.30
C ALA A 120 3.22 18.15 -15.99
N ALA A 121 2.40 18.46 -16.99
CA ALA A 121 0.96 18.68 -16.80
C ALA A 121 0.21 17.42 -16.31
N VAL A 122 0.76 16.22 -16.52
CA VAL A 122 0.21 14.97 -15.99
C VAL A 122 0.83 14.64 -14.62
N LEU A 123 2.14 14.74 -14.50
CA LEU A 123 2.87 14.28 -13.30
C LEU A 123 2.70 15.20 -12.10
N VAL A 124 2.65 16.53 -12.29
CA VAL A 124 2.53 17.48 -11.17
C VAL A 124 1.21 17.30 -10.42
N PRO A 125 0.03 17.25 -11.08
CA PRO A 125 -1.22 16.93 -10.39
C PRO A 125 -1.20 15.57 -9.71
N ALA A 126 -0.61 14.55 -10.34
CA ALA A 126 -0.53 13.20 -9.79
C ALA A 126 0.31 13.15 -8.49
N VAL A 127 1.46 13.84 -8.46
CA VAL A 127 2.29 14.00 -7.25
C VAL A 127 1.54 14.80 -6.18
N PHE A 128 0.81 15.84 -6.57
CA PHE A 128 0.04 16.64 -5.64
C PHE A 128 -1.11 15.84 -5.00
N THR A 129 -1.85 15.06 -5.79
CA THR A 129 -2.87 14.13 -5.30
C THR A 129 -2.26 13.12 -4.33
N LEU A 130 -1.12 12.52 -4.69
CA LEU A 130 -0.42 11.61 -3.80
C LEU A 130 -0.04 12.26 -2.47
N ALA A 131 0.50 13.48 -2.50
CA ALA A 131 0.93 14.19 -1.29
C ALA A 131 -0.24 14.58 -0.38
N LEU A 132 -1.39 14.96 -0.94
CA LEU A 132 -2.55 15.42 -0.15
C LEU A 132 -3.43 14.29 0.38
N VAL A 133 -3.69 13.26 -0.43
CA VAL A 133 -4.67 12.21 -0.09
C VAL A 133 -4.06 10.80 -0.02
N GLY A 134 -2.78 10.63 -0.34
CA GLY A 134 -2.10 9.32 -0.27
C GLY A 134 -2.48 8.33 -1.38
N ILE A 135 -3.21 8.79 -2.39
CA ILE A 135 -3.65 8.01 -3.56
C ILE A 135 -2.52 8.02 -4.60
N SER A 136 -1.93 6.86 -4.88
CA SER A 136 -0.74 6.71 -5.73
C SER A 136 -1.06 6.34 -7.18
N GLU A 137 -2.28 5.87 -7.42
CA GLU A 137 -2.77 5.32 -8.68
C GLU A 137 -2.57 6.27 -9.88
N PRO A 138 -2.79 7.60 -9.75
CA PRO A 138 -2.56 8.53 -10.84
C PRO A 138 -1.12 8.53 -11.37
N ILE A 139 -0.11 8.22 -10.54
CA ILE A 139 1.28 8.06 -10.98
C ILE A 139 1.49 6.65 -11.51
N GLU A 140 1.08 5.63 -10.76
CA GLU A 140 1.28 4.22 -11.12
C GLU A 140 0.72 3.89 -12.51
N TYR A 141 -0.45 4.42 -12.83
CA TYR A 141 -1.12 4.20 -14.12
C TYR A 141 -0.40 4.85 -15.31
N THR A 142 0.50 5.80 -15.08
CA THR A 142 1.30 6.41 -16.16
C THR A 142 2.33 5.45 -16.74
N PHE A 143 2.75 4.41 -16.01
CA PHE A 143 3.75 3.46 -16.48
C PHE A 143 3.29 1.99 -16.40
N LEU A 144 2.34 1.64 -15.53
CA LEU A 144 1.76 0.30 -15.41
C LEU A 144 1.39 -0.32 -16.77
N PHE A 145 0.65 0.42 -17.59
CA PHE A 145 0.14 -0.08 -18.87
C PHE A 145 1.15 0.06 -20.02
N ILE A 146 2.17 0.88 -19.85
CA ILE A 146 3.20 1.14 -20.88
C ILE A 146 4.38 0.18 -20.72
N ALA A 147 4.77 -0.09 -19.48
CA ALA A 147 5.88 -0.97 -19.12
C ALA A 147 5.45 -1.98 -18.03
N PRO A 148 4.60 -2.98 -18.36
CA PRO A 148 4.09 -3.94 -17.37
C PRO A 148 5.20 -4.71 -16.65
N LEU A 149 6.29 -5.07 -17.35
CA LEU A 149 7.42 -5.76 -16.73
C LEU A 149 8.12 -4.89 -15.67
N LEU A 150 8.26 -3.58 -15.91
CA LEU A 150 8.78 -2.65 -14.92
C LEU A 150 7.85 -2.58 -13.70
N TYR A 151 6.54 -2.56 -13.94
CA TYR A 151 5.56 -2.54 -12.85
C TYR A 151 5.62 -3.81 -11.99
N PHE A 152 5.41 -4.99 -12.60
CA PHE A 152 5.23 -6.23 -11.85
C PHE A 152 6.54 -6.83 -11.30
N LEU A 153 7.70 -6.56 -11.91
CA LEU A 153 8.96 -7.17 -11.50
C LEU A 153 9.89 -6.23 -10.72
N VAL A 154 9.68 -4.91 -10.82
CA VAL A 154 10.61 -3.92 -10.22
C VAL A 154 9.89 -2.96 -9.27
N TYR A 155 8.72 -2.46 -9.64
CA TYR A 155 7.96 -1.51 -8.81
C TYR A 155 7.13 -2.19 -7.72
N ALA A 156 6.45 -3.29 -8.06
CA ALA A 156 5.63 -4.03 -7.14
C ALA A 156 6.34 -4.87 -6.06
N PRO A 157 7.61 -5.35 -6.18
CA PRO A 157 8.14 -6.37 -5.29
C PRO A 157 8.17 -5.94 -3.83
#